data_AF-A0A5W0Y5A1-F1
#
_entry.id   AF-A0A5W0Y5A1-F1
#
_cell.length_a   1.000
_cell.length_b   1.000
_cell.length_c   1.000
_cell.angle_alpha   90.00
_cell.angle_beta   90.00
_cell.angle_gamma   90.00
#
_symmetry.space_group_name_H-M   'P 1'
#
loop_
_entity.id
_entity.type
_entity.pdbx_description
1 polymer ?
#
loop_
_entity_poly.entity_id
_entity_poly.type
_entity_poly.pdbx_seq_one_letter_code
_entity_poly.pdbx_strand_id
1 'polypeptide(L)'
;SVYPLWGAARGDARMMASSGVFAWLLFLCVAGAFFVLAHAFVVNDFTVAYVAGNSNTQLPVWYRVAATWGAHEGSLLLWVLLMSGWTLAVAVFSRPVPVDIVARVLAVMGMVSAGFLVFILFTSNPFARTLPDFPVEGRDLNPLLQDPGLIFHPPLLYMGYVGFSVAFAFAIAALLCGRLDSAFARFSRPWTLAAWV
;
A
#
# COMPACT_ATOMS: atom_id res chain seq x y z
N SER A 1 -8.11 9.68 8.02
CA SER A 1 -7.12 10.50 8.76
C SER A 1 -7.72 11.65 9.57
N VAL A 2 -8.59 12.49 9.01
CA VAL A 2 -9.10 13.70 9.71
C VAL A 2 -9.94 13.40 10.95
N TYR A 3 -10.89 12.46 10.85
CA TYR A 3 -11.83 12.18 11.94
C TYR A 3 -11.14 11.64 13.22
N PRO A 4 -10.20 10.67 13.16
CA PRO A 4 -9.45 10.24 14.35
C PRO A 4 -8.54 11.33 14.94
N LEU A 5 -7.93 12.18 14.10
CA LEU A 5 -7.11 13.31 14.57
C LEU A 5 -7.95 14.32 15.34
N TRP A 6 -9.16 14.60 14.87
CA TRP A 6 -10.10 15.47 15.57
C TRP A 6 -10.55 14.86 16.91
N GLY A 7 -10.73 13.53 16.94
CA GLY A 7 -10.94 12.77 18.18
C GLY A 7 -9.80 12.95 19.19
N ALA A 8 -8.56 12.85 18.73
CA ALA A 8 -7.39 13.06 19.56
C ALA A 8 -7.25 14.50 20.09
N ALA A 9 -7.73 15.50 19.34
CA ALA A 9 -7.78 16.89 19.80
C ALA A 9 -8.87 17.13 20.85
N ARG A 10 -9.97 16.38 20.80
CA ARG A 10 -11.11 16.48 21.73
C ARG A 10 -11.05 15.53 22.92
N GLY A 11 -10.12 14.58 22.92
CA GLY A 11 -10.08 13.49 23.90
C GLY A 11 -11.21 12.47 23.73
N ASP A 12 -11.83 12.37 22.55
CA ASP A 12 -12.93 11.44 22.29
C ASP A 12 -12.39 10.05 21.87
N ALA A 13 -12.53 9.08 22.77
CA ALA A 13 -12.08 7.71 22.56
C ALA A 13 -12.76 6.98 21.40
N ARG A 14 -14.04 7.27 21.11
CA ARG A 14 -14.79 6.63 20.03
C ARG A 14 -14.29 7.11 18.67
N MET A 15 -14.04 8.41 18.57
CA MET A 15 -13.46 9.00 17.36
C MET A 15 -12.06 8.46 17.10
N MET A 16 -11.23 8.32 18.13
CA MET A 16 -9.89 7.72 18.00
C MET A 16 -9.96 6.23 17.59
N ALA A 17 -10.88 5.45 18.16
CA ALA A 17 -11.05 4.03 17.85
C ALA A 17 -11.44 3.78 16.38
N SER A 18 -12.10 4.73 15.71
CA SER A 18 -12.43 4.62 14.28
C SER A 18 -11.21 4.48 13.35
N SER A 19 -10.02 4.91 13.81
CA SER A 19 -8.77 4.76 13.05
C SER A 19 -8.47 3.31 12.67
N GLY A 20 -8.75 2.35 13.55
CA GLY A 20 -8.57 0.93 13.27
C GLY A 20 -9.53 0.40 12.20
N VAL A 21 -10.79 0.85 12.22
CA VAL A 21 -11.79 0.49 11.18
C VAL A 21 -11.36 1.04 9.82
N PHE A 22 -10.88 2.29 9.77
CA PHE A 22 -10.38 2.87 8.54
C PHE A 22 -9.13 2.16 8.00
N ALA A 23 -8.24 1.67 8.87
CA ALA A 23 -7.10 0.86 8.46
C ALA A 23 -7.53 -0.46 7.80
N TRP A 24 -8.52 -1.15 8.37
CA TRP A 24 -9.13 -2.34 7.77
C TRP A 24 -9.75 -2.04 6.41
N LEU A 25 -10.59 -1.01 6.32
CA LEU A 25 -11.25 -0.63 5.07
C LEU A 25 -10.24 -0.28 3.98
N LEU A 26 -9.21 0.51 4.30
CA LEU A 26 -8.14 0.84 3.37
C LEU A 26 -7.46 -0.42 2.84
N PHE A 27 -7.04 -1.32 3.72
CA PHE A 27 -6.38 -2.56 3.32
C PHE A 27 -7.28 -3.43 2.43
N LEU A 28 -8.53 -3.66 2.82
CA LEU A 28 -9.46 -4.50 2.06
C LEU A 28 -9.77 -3.92 0.68
N CYS A 29 -9.97 -2.60 0.57
CA CYS A 29 -10.21 -1.95 -0.71
C CYS A 29 -8.99 -2.02 -1.63
N VAL A 30 -7.78 -1.73 -1.11
CA VAL A 30 -6.55 -1.77 -1.91
C VAL A 30 -6.19 -3.21 -2.29
N ALA A 31 -6.31 -4.16 -1.37
CA ALA A 31 -6.11 -5.59 -1.66
C ALA A 31 -7.10 -6.07 -2.72
N GLY A 32 -8.39 -5.71 -2.59
CA GLY A 32 -9.40 -6.01 -3.60
C GLY A 32 -9.03 -5.47 -4.98
N ALA A 33 -8.62 -4.20 -5.07
CA ALA A 33 -8.15 -3.61 -6.33
C ALA A 33 -6.95 -4.35 -6.90
N PHE A 34 -5.94 -4.65 -6.07
CA PHE A 34 -4.76 -5.39 -6.50
C PHE A 34 -5.10 -6.79 -7.01
N PHE A 35 -5.98 -7.53 -6.33
CA PHE A 35 -6.44 -8.85 -6.79
C PHE A 35 -7.22 -8.77 -8.10
N VAL A 36 -8.05 -7.75 -8.29
CA VAL A 36 -8.73 -7.53 -9.57
C VAL A 36 -7.71 -7.27 -10.69
N LEU A 37 -6.66 -6.48 -10.43
CA LEU A 37 -5.61 -6.24 -11.41
C LEU A 37 -4.82 -7.52 -11.73
N ALA A 38 -4.40 -8.26 -10.70
CA ALA A 38 -3.70 -9.52 -10.86
C ALA A 38 -4.54 -10.53 -11.65
N HIS A 39 -5.84 -10.61 -11.37
CA HIS A 39 -6.78 -11.43 -12.14
C HIS A 39 -6.83 -10.99 -13.61
N ALA A 40 -6.90 -9.68 -13.89
CA ALA A 40 -6.89 -9.16 -15.26
C ALA A 40 -5.63 -9.59 -16.04
N PHE A 41 -4.46 -9.59 -15.40
CA PHE A 41 -3.24 -10.16 -16.00
C PHE A 41 -3.33 -11.68 -16.21
N VAL A 42 -3.84 -12.43 -15.23
CA VAL A 42 -3.95 -13.90 -15.32
C VAL A 42 -4.92 -14.35 -16.42
N VAL A 43 -5.96 -13.58 -16.72
CA VAL A 43 -6.89 -13.87 -17.81
C VAL A 43 -6.58 -13.14 -19.11
N ASN A 44 -5.51 -12.33 -19.14
CA ASN A 44 -5.14 -11.50 -20.29
C ASN A 44 -6.28 -10.58 -20.76
N ASP A 45 -6.90 -9.85 -19.83
CA ASP A 45 -7.91 -8.83 -20.17
C ASP A 45 -7.24 -7.63 -20.85
N PHE A 46 -7.04 -7.73 -22.17
CA PHE A 46 -6.39 -6.70 -22.99
C PHE A 46 -7.22 -5.43 -23.16
N THR A 47 -8.44 -5.37 -22.63
CA THR A 47 -9.20 -4.11 -22.57
C THR A 47 -8.62 -3.15 -21.51
N VAL A 48 -7.80 -3.65 -20.58
CA VAL A 48 -7.00 -2.85 -19.65
C VAL A 48 -5.68 -2.49 -20.33
N ALA A 49 -5.42 -1.19 -20.49
CA ALA A 49 -4.24 -0.67 -21.18
C ALA A 49 -2.93 -1.22 -20.58
N TYR A 50 -2.90 -1.31 -19.24
CA TYR A 50 -1.74 -1.81 -18.52
C TYR A 50 -1.46 -3.30 -18.81
N VAL A 51 -2.51 -4.14 -18.87
CA VAL A 51 -2.39 -5.57 -19.20
C VAL A 51 -1.96 -5.75 -20.65
N ALA A 52 -2.61 -5.05 -21.58
CA ALA A 52 -2.26 -5.08 -23.01
C ALA A 52 -0.82 -4.61 -23.28
N GLY A 53 -0.28 -3.71 -22.45
CA GLY A 53 1.08 -3.21 -22.59
C GLY A 53 2.18 -4.12 -22.04
N ASN A 54 1.85 -5.08 -21.17
CA ASN A 54 2.85 -5.81 -20.35
C ASN A 54 2.59 -7.32 -20.25
N SER A 55 1.71 -7.87 -21.08
CA SER A 55 1.37 -9.29 -21.04
C SER A 55 0.81 -9.79 -22.36
N ASN A 56 0.98 -11.09 -22.63
CA ASN A 56 0.43 -11.78 -23.78
C ASN A 56 0.01 -13.21 -23.42
N THR A 57 -0.69 -13.89 -24.33
CA THR A 57 -1.20 -15.25 -24.14
C THR A 57 -0.13 -16.33 -24.01
N GLN A 58 1.07 -16.10 -24.55
CA GLN A 58 2.19 -17.04 -24.50
C GLN A 58 3.01 -16.90 -23.21
N LEU A 59 2.87 -15.78 -22.47
CA LEU A 59 3.61 -15.52 -21.26
C LEU A 59 3.17 -16.48 -20.13
N PRO A 60 4.11 -17.22 -19.52
CA PRO A 60 3.78 -18.12 -18.41
C PRO A 60 3.05 -17.40 -17.28
N VAL A 61 2.12 -18.10 -16.62
CA VAL A 61 1.20 -17.48 -15.65
C VAL A 61 1.90 -16.80 -14.48
N TRP A 62 3.05 -17.32 -14.02
CA TRP A 62 3.83 -16.70 -12.94
C TRP A 62 4.40 -15.33 -13.36
N TYR A 63 4.83 -15.17 -14.60
CA TYR A 63 5.25 -13.88 -15.14
C TYR A 63 4.09 -12.95 -15.42
N ARG A 64 2.90 -13.48 -15.73
CA ARG A 64 1.67 -12.67 -15.80
C ARG A 64 1.28 -12.12 -14.42
N VAL A 65 1.38 -12.94 -13.37
CA VAL A 65 1.20 -12.45 -11.99
C VAL A 65 2.25 -11.39 -11.67
N ALA A 66 3.53 -11.65 -11.97
CA ALA A 66 4.60 -10.68 -11.69
C ALA A 66 4.48 -9.38 -12.50
N ALA A 67 3.91 -9.44 -13.71
CA ALA A 67 3.59 -8.27 -14.51
C ALA A 67 2.62 -7.30 -13.81
N THR A 68 1.84 -7.78 -12.82
CA THR A 68 1.00 -6.91 -11.96
C THR A 68 1.80 -5.79 -11.31
N TRP A 69 3.10 -6.00 -11.03
CA TRP A 69 4.02 -4.99 -10.51
C TRP A 69 5.24 -4.74 -11.42
N GLY A 70 5.18 -5.19 -12.67
CA GLY A 70 6.30 -5.12 -13.62
C GLY A 70 6.53 -3.73 -14.23
N ALA A 71 5.56 -2.81 -14.13
CA ALA A 71 5.71 -1.43 -14.57
C ALA A 71 5.35 -0.41 -13.47
N HIS A 72 5.32 0.85 -13.86
CA HIS A 72 5.16 1.98 -12.95
C HIS A 72 3.81 1.98 -12.22
N GLU A 73 2.70 1.78 -12.93
CA GLU A 73 1.34 1.81 -12.39
C GLU A 73 1.10 0.66 -11.41
N GLY A 74 1.54 -0.53 -11.80
CA GLY A 74 1.43 -1.74 -11.01
C GLY A 74 2.28 -1.72 -9.74
N SER A 75 3.53 -1.26 -9.86
CA SER A 75 4.45 -1.14 -8.71
C SER A 75 3.96 -0.13 -7.68
N LEU A 76 3.34 0.98 -8.09
CA LEU A 76 2.70 1.92 -7.16
C LEU A 76 1.49 1.30 -6.45
N LEU A 77 0.67 0.51 -7.14
CA LEU A 77 -0.44 -0.19 -6.47
C LEU A 77 0.07 -1.22 -5.45
N LEU A 78 1.13 -1.97 -5.78
CA LEU A 78 1.82 -2.85 -4.83
C LEU A 78 2.38 -2.08 -3.64
N TRP A 79 2.99 -0.92 -3.87
CA TRP A 79 3.51 -0.04 -2.81
C TRP A 79 2.41 0.36 -1.82
N VAL A 80 1.26 0.79 -2.32
CA VAL A 80 0.11 1.15 -1.47
C VAL A 80 -0.50 -0.07 -0.78
N LEU A 81 -0.53 -1.23 -1.44
CA LEU A 81 -0.96 -2.48 -0.80
C LEU A 81 -0.11 -2.79 0.43
N LEU A 82 1.22 -2.77 0.29
CA LEU A 82 2.13 -3.00 1.40
C LEU A 82 2.01 -1.91 2.48
N MET A 83 1.81 -0.64 2.08
CA MET A 83 1.60 0.47 3.03
C MET A 83 0.33 0.29 3.84
N SER A 84 -0.76 -0.12 3.20
CA SER A 84 -2.01 -0.43 3.86
C SER A 84 -1.90 -1.66 4.76
N GLY A 85 -1.07 -2.65 4.38
CA GLY A 85 -0.73 -3.82 5.21
C GLY A 85 0.00 -3.42 6.49
N TRP A 86 1.02 -2.57 6.39
CA TRP A 86 1.69 -2.00 7.57
C TRP A 86 0.75 -1.17 8.43
N THR A 87 -0.12 -0.36 7.82
CA THR A 87 -1.14 0.43 8.54
C THR A 87 -2.09 -0.47 9.33
N LEU A 88 -2.55 -1.56 8.71
CA LEU A 88 -3.38 -2.56 9.36
C LEU A 88 -2.61 -3.28 10.49
N ALA A 89 -1.36 -3.66 10.26
CA ALA A 89 -0.52 -4.29 11.27
C ALA A 89 -0.41 -3.39 12.51
N VAL A 90 -0.14 -2.09 12.34
CA VAL A 90 -0.10 -1.13 13.44
C VAL A 90 -1.43 -1.08 14.18
N ALA A 91 -2.56 -1.08 13.47
CA ALA A 91 -3.88 -1.05 14.07
C ALA A 91 -4.18 -2.29 14.94
N VAL A 92 -3.67 -3.46 14.56
CA VAL A 92 -3.94 -4.74 15.24
C VAL A 92 -2.95 -5.02 16.38
N PHE A 93 -1.66 -4.74 16.18
CA PHE A 93 -0.59 -5.18 17.07
C PHE A 93 -0.11 -4.10 18.07
N SER A 94 -0.57 -2.85 17.97
CA SER A 94 -0.15 -1.76 18.87
C SER A 94 -0.95 -1.65 20.17
N ARG A 95 -1.52 -2.76 20.68
CA ARG A 95 -2.35 -2.77 21.91
C ARG A 95 -1.69 -2.12 23.16
N PRO A 96 -0.37 -2.25 23.39
CA PRO A 96 0.28 -1.61 24.54
C PRO A 96 0.46 -0.09 24.41
N VAL A 97 0.15 0.48 23.24
CA VAL A 97 0.35 1.91 22.93
C VAL A 97 -0.93 2.69 23.28
N PRO A 98 -0.82 3.85 23.93
CA PRO A 98 -1.95 4.74 24.17
C PRO A 98 -2.77 5.04 22.91
N VAL A 99 -4.09 5.06 23.04
CA VAL A 99 -5.03 5.19 21.90
C VAL A 99 -4.87 6.50 21.14
N ASP A 100 -4.48 7.58 21.81
CA ASP A 100 -4.21 8.88 21.21
C ASP A 100 -2.99 8.84 20.29
N ILE A 101 -1.95 8.09 20.67
CA ILE A 101 -0.75 7.89 19.87
C ILE A 101 -1.10 7.02 18.64
N VAL A 102 -1.77 5.88 18.85
CA VAL A 102 -2.16 4.98 17.75
C VAL A 102 -3.04 5.70 16.73
N ALA A 103 -4.03 6.48 17.19
CA ALA A 103 -4.91 7.24 16.31
C ALA A 103 -4.14 8.27 15.44
N ARG A 104 -3.12 8.94 16.00
CA ARG A 104 -2.25 9.87 15.28
C ARG A 104 -1.36 9.14 14.27
N VAL A 105 -0.74 8.03 14.67
CA VAL A 105 0.10 7.21 13.77
C VAL A 105 -0.72 6.73 12.58
N LEU A 106 -1.86 6.08 12.81
CA LEU A 106 -2.73 5.59 11.74
C LEU A 106 -3.26 6.73 10.86
N ALA A 107 -3.52 7.90 11.43
CA ALA A 107 -3.93 9.06 10.64
C ALA A 107 -2.80 9.57 9.73
N VAL A 108 -1.55 9.64 10.20
CA VAL A 108 -0.39 10.01 9.40
C VAL A 108 -0.16 9.01 8.27
N MET A 109 -0.15 7.72 8.59
CA MET A 109 -0.03 6.66 7.57
C MET A 109 -1.16 6.78 6.53
N GLY A 110 -2.40 6.98 6.97
CA GLY A 110 -3.54 7.18 6.07
C GLY A 110 -3.43 8.44 5.20
N MET A 111 -2.78 9.52 5.67
CA MET A 111 -2.52 10.71 4.83
C MET A 111 -1.50 10.41 3.75
N VAL A 112 -0.43 9.68 4.09
CA VAL A 112 0.58 9.23 3.12
C VAL A 112 -0.07 8.31 2.08
N SER A 113 -0.85 7.31 2.51
CA SER A 113 -1.58 6.43 1.59
C SER A 113 -2.56 7.19 0.70
N ALA A 114 -3.27 8.19 1.24
CA ALA A 114 -4.16 9.02 0.44
C ALA A 114 -3.40 9.80 -0.65
N GLY A 115 -2.21 10.32 -0.36
CA GLY A 115 -1.36 10.98 -1.36
C GLY A 115 -0.99 10.06 -2.52
N PHE A 116 -0.54 8.83 -2.22
CA PHE A 116 -0.24 7.84 -3.26
C PHE A 116 -1.49 7.41 -4.04
N LEU A 117 -2.63 7.23 -3.37
CA LEU A 117 -3.89 6.88 -4.04
C LEU A 117 -4.36 7.99 -4.99
N VAL A 118 -4.25 9.26 -4.59
CA VAL A 118 -4.54 10.41 -5.47
C VAL A 118 -3.61 10.37 -6.68
N PHE A 119 -2.31 10.16 -6.48
CA PHE A 119 -1.36 10.04 -7.57
C PHE A 119 -1.69 8.88 -8.53
N ILE A 120 -2.05 7.71 -8.01
CA ILE A 120 -2.48 6.56 -8.82
C ILE A 120 -3.73 6.90 -9.62
N LEU A 121 -4.74 7.52 -9.00
CA LEU A 121 -6.01 7.82 -9.66
C LEU A 121 -5.86 8.80 -10.83
N PHE A 122 -5.01 9.82 -10.68
CA PHE A 122 -4.89 10.90 -11.68
C PHE A 122 -3.72 10.74 -12.65
N THR A 123 -2.65 10.06 -12.26
CA THR A 123 -1.38 10.06 -13.01
C THR A 123 -0.94 8.66 -13.44
N SER A 124 -1.24 7.63 -12.66
CA SER A 124 -0.69 6.28 -12.89
C SER A 124 -1.72 5.19 -12.65
N ASN A 125 -2.88 5.34 -13.30
CA ASN A 125 -4.03 4.47 -13.10
C ASN A 125 -3.83 3.11 -13.80
N PRO A 126 -3.64 1.99 -13.06
CA PRO A 126 -3.43 0.68 -13.66
C PRO A 126 -4.71 0.07 -14.27
N PHE A 127 -5.87 0.70 -14.04
CA PHE A 127 -7.17 0.25 -14.55
C PHE A 127 -7.67 1.06 -15.74
N ALA A 128 -6.82 1.91 -16.34
CA ALA A 128 -7.17 2.63 -17.55
C ALA A 128 -7.61 1.64 -18.64
N ARG A 129 -8.78 1.89 -19.24
CA ARG A 129 -9.37 1.04 -20.28
C ARG A 129 -9.23 1.71 -21.63
N THR A 130 -9.02 0.94 -22.68
CA THR A 130 -8.96 1.45 -24.07
C THR A 130 -10.22 1.16 -24.86
N LEU A 131 -11.37 0.92 -24.22
CA LEU A 131 -12.61 0.56 -24.91
C LEU A 131 -13.09 1.69 -25.85
N PRO A 132 -13.60 1.36 -27.06
CA PRO A 132 -13.71 0.00 -27.64
C PRO A 132 -12.42 -0.52 -28.32
N ASP A 133 -11.40 0.32 -28.43
CA ASP A 133 -10.15 0.07 -29.16
C ASP A 133 -9.10 -0.68 -28.31
N PHE A 134 -9.23 -2.01 -28.22
CA PHE A 134 -8.25 -2.88 -27.55
C PHE A 134 -7.66 -3.91 -28.51
N PRO A 135 -6.39 -4.34 -28.33
CA PRO A 135 -5.76 -5.29 -29.22
C PRO A 135 -6.26 -6.72 -28.93
N VAL A 136 -6.21 -7.57 -29.97
CA VAL A 136 -6.51 -9.01 -29.84
C VAL A 136 -5.43 -9.73 -29.03
N GLU A 137 -4.20 -9.24 -29.08
CA GLU A 137 -3.05 -9.78 -28.36
C GLU A 137 -2.23 -8.64 -27.74
N GLY A 138 -1.74 -8.85 -26.52
CA GLY A 138 -0.94 -7.85 -25.82
C GLY A 138 0.53 -7.88 -26.20
N ARG A 139 1.28 -6.93 -25.66
CA ARG A 139 2.74 -6.83 -25.80
C ARG A 139 3.44 -7.77 -24.82
N ASP A 140 4.73 -7.97 -25.01
CA ASP A 140 5.49 -8.77 -24.05
C ASP A 140 5.82 -7.99 -22.77
N LEU A 141 5.97 -8.72 -21.68
CA LEU A 141 6.66 -8.19 -20.50
C LEU A 141 8.11 -7.89 -20.91
N ASN A 142 8.67 -6.78 -20.43
CA ASN A 142 10.08 -6.45 -20.69
C ASN A 142 10.96 -7.70 -20.46
N PRO A 143 11.71 -8.18 -21.47
CA PRO A 143 12.48 -9.42 -21.37
C PRO A 143 13.45 -9.45 -20.19
N LEU A 144 13.94 -8.28 -19.76
CA LEU A 144 14.82 -8.13 -18.59
C LEU A 144 14.14 -8.46 -17.26
N LEU A 145 12.80 -8.48 -17.24
CA LEU A 145 11.98 -8.75 -16.07
C LEU A 145 11.41 -10.18 -16.08
N GLN A 146 11.74 -10.99 -17.10
CA GLN A 146 11.33 -12.39 -17.20
C GLN A 146 12.31 -13.31 -16.48
N ASP A 147 12.62 -12.99 -15.23
CA ASP A 147 13.49 -13.78 -14.36
C ASP A 147 12.82 -14.01 -12.98
N PRO A 148 13.21 -15.06 -12.24
CA PRO A 148 12.65 -15.33 -10.92
C PRO A 148 12.82 -14.17 -9.93
N GLY A 149 13.83 -13.32 -10.12
CA GLY A 149 14.08 -12.14 -9.30
C GLY A 149 12.91 -11.16 -9.32
N LEU A 150 12.26 -10.89 -10.47
CA LEU A 150 11.08 -10.01 -10.52
C LEU A 150 9.95 -10.50 -9.61
N ILE A 151 9.78 -11.81 -9.46
CA ILE A 151 8.68 -12.39 -8.69
C ILE A 151 8.84 -12.08 -7.20
N PHE A 152 10.08 -12.10 -6.70
CA PHE A 152 10.36 -11.99 -5.27
C PHE A 152 10.92 -10.63 -4.85
N HIS A 153 11.79 -10.03 -5.66
CA HIS A 153 12.60 -8.87 -5.27
C HIS A 153 11.78 -7.61 -5.00
N PRO A 154 10.86 -7.16 -5.89
CA PRO A 154 10.09 -5.94 -5.63
C PRO A 154 9.19 -6.03 -4.39
N PRO A 155 8.40 -7.11 -4.17
CA PRO A 155 7.63 -7.24 -2.93
C PRO A 155 8.49 -7.22 -1.66
N LEU A 156 9.62 -7.93 -1.65
CA LEU A 156 10.52 -7.96 -0.49
C LEU A 156 11.16 -6.60 -0.22
N LEU A 157 11.69 -5.95 -1.25
CA LEU A 157 12.34 -4.65 -1.14
C LEU A 157 11.34 -3.55 -0.74
N TYR A 158 10.13 -3.57 -1.29
CA TYR A 158 9.07 -2.63 -0.90
C TYR A 158 8.56 -2.89 0.51
N MET A 159 8.51 -4.14 0.97
CA MET A 159 8.09 -4.45 2.34
C MET A 159 8.94 -3.68 3.36
N GLY A 160 10.26 -3.65 3.18
CA GLY A 160 11.17 -2.91 4.05
C GLY A 160 11.05 -1.38 3.89
N TYR A 161 11.16 -0.87 2.66
CA TYR A 161 11.08 0.58 2.42
C TYR A 161 9.76 1.21 2.87
N VAL A 162 8.65 0.55 2.55
CA VAL A 162 7.33 1.00 2.98
C VAL A 162 7.17 0.83 4.49
N GLY A 163 7.78 -0.18 5.10
CA GLY A 163 7.75 -0.40 6.56
C GLY A 163 8.30 0.77 7.36
N PHE A 164 9.32 1.48 6.85
CA PHE A 164 9.85 2.68 7.50
C PHE A 164 8.84 3.83 7.60
N SER A 165 7.75 3.81 6.82
CA SER A 165 6.65 4.76 6.98
C SER A 165 6.00 4.69 8.38
N VAL A 166 6.05 3.53 9.04
CA VAL A 166 5.55 3.36 10.41
C VAL A 166 6.42 4.17 11.39
N ALA A 167 7.75 4.04 11.28
CA ALA A 167 8.68 4.79 12.12
C ALA A 167 8.54 6.31 11.92
N PHE A 168 8.40 6.73 10.66
CA PHE A 168 8.07 8.11 10.30
C PHE A 168 6.75 8.56 10.95
N ALA A 169 5.69 7.76 10.87
CA ALA A 169 4.40 8.10 11.45
C ALA A 169 4.44 8.22 12.98
N PHE A 170 5.22 7.39 13.68
CA PHE A 170 5.48 7.55 15.11
C PHE A 170 6.19 8.87 15.43
N ALA A 171 7.19 9.26 14.64
CA ALA A 171 7.90 10.52 14.83
C ALA A 171 6.97 11.73 14.62
N ILE A 172 6.14 11.73 13.57
CA ILE A 172 5.14 12.78 13.35
C ILE A 172 4.08 12.78 14.45
N ALA A 173 3.61 11.62 14.91
CA ALA A 173 2.67 11.54 16.02
C ALA A 173 3.23 12.14 17.32
N ALA A 174 4.53 11.93 17.60
CA ALA A 174 5.23 12.51 18.75
C ALA A 174 5.26 14.05 18.68
N LEU A 175 5.56 14.59 17.49
CA LEU A 175 5.53 16.04 17.25
C LEU A 175 4.11 16.60 17.40
N LEU A 176 3.09 15.91 16.89
CA LEU A 176 1.69 16.33 16.98
C LEU A 176 1.12 16.31 18.40
N CYS A 177 1.64 15.47 19.30
CA CYS A 177 1.21 15.43 20.70
C CYS A 177 2.13 16.23 21.64
N GLY A 178 3.26 16.76 21.13
CA GLY A 178 4.25 17.50 21.92
C GLY A 178 5.00 16.65 22.94
N ARG A 179 5.01 15.31 22.78
CA ARG A 179 5.68 14.37 23.69
C ARG A 179 6.77 13.61 22.95
N LEU A 180 8.02 14.00 23.18
CA LEU A 180 9.22 13.31 22.68
C LEU A 180 9.89 12.54 23.83
N ASP A 181 9.13 11.68 24.50
CA ASP A 181 9.63 10.87 25.60
C ASP A 181 10.16 9.51 25.12
N SER A 182 10.86 8.79 26.00
CA SER A 182 11.42 7.47 25.70
C SER A 182 10.36 6.42 25.35
N ALA A 183 9.07 6.68 25.62
CA ALA A 183 7.99 5.79 25.25
C ALA A 183 7.83 5.71 23.73
N PHE A 184 7.97 6.82 22.99
CA PHE A 184 7.91 6.81 21.53
C PHE A 184 9.00 5.97 20.90
N ALA A 185 10.24 6.09 21.38
CA ALA A 185 11.35 5.26 20.92
C ALA A 185 11.09 3.77 21.21
N ARG A 186 10.53 3.45 22.38
CA ARG A 186 10.16 2.08 22.75
C ARG A 186 9.07 1.52 21.82
N PHE A 187 8.07 2.33 21.48
CA PHE A 187 6.96 1.91 20.62
C PHE A 187 7.36 1.79 19.15
N SER A 188 8.23 2.67 18.63
CA SER A 188 8.67 2.62 17.24
C SER A 188 9.67 1.49 16.97
N ARG A 189 10.52 1.14 17.96
CA ARG A 189 11.60 0.16 17.82
C ARG A 189 11.19 -1.17 17.16
N PRO A 190 10.15 -1.90 17.60
CA PRO A 190 9.78 -3.17 16.96
C PRO A 190 9.40 -3.00 15.48
N TRP A 191 8.75 -1.89 15.12
CA TRP A 191 8.38 -1.58 13.74
C TRP A 191 9.58 -1.22 12.88
N THR A 192 10.49 -0.40 13.41
CA THR A 192 11.75 -0.05 12.73
C THR A 192 12.60 -1.29 12.47
N LEU A 193 12.70 -2.20 13.44
CA LEU A 193 13.44 -3.46 13.28
C LEU A 193 12.76 -4.38 12.26
N ALA A 194 11.44 -4.51 12.30
CA ALA A 194 10.70 -5.34 11.34
C ALA A 194 10.77 -4.79 9.90
N ALA A 195 10.92 -3.49 9.71
CA ALA A 195 11.13 -2.87 8.40
C ALA A 195 12.58 -2.97 7.91
N TRP A 196 13.54 -3.16 8.83
CA TRP A 196 14.97 -3.21 8.51
C TRP A 196 15.45 -4.60 8.08
N VAL A 197 14.88 -5.66 8.67
CA VAL A 197 15.22 -7.07 8.41
C VAL A 197 14.47 -7.59 7.20
#